data_AF-A0AAD0BS32-F1
#
_entry.id   AF-A0AAD0BS32-F1
#
_cell.length_a   1.000
_cell.length_b   1.000
_cell.length_c   1.000
_cell.angle_alpha   90.00
_cell.angle_beta   90.00
_cell.angle_gamma   90.00
#
_symmetry.space_group_name_H-M   'P 1'
#
loop_
_entity.id
_entity.type
_entity.pdbx_description
1 polymer ?
#
loop_
_entity_poly.entity_id
_entity_poly.type
_entity_poly.pdbx_seq_one_letter_code
_entity_poly.pdbx_strand_id
1 'polypeptide(L)'
;MDALGRNERVGVGRGYWKVLALCLALTACQAPSSQASTETAAPASIAAASPTAPSGPASADSPHYPDASYTEGRLRPAYGWCVDGVEDAGKLQACGKDELAYQEARLEAAASKALAGLDAAARTAFQATQASWRSDTDRYCRDVPNGSVQQLQGAQECRLYRVANRADQLLAQSAPPDTSYTQATLRPEYTRCVQDARGMDDQLEACDTAELAHHKALLEAQVARLMDGPDGPAKDRWMDEQANWAADTEKRCAPASDHVGPMLDAQSCRINRYANRAVELHTRVLTP
;
A
#
# COMPACT_ATOMS: atom_id res chain seq x y z
N MET A 1 -4.37 26.25 -59.77
CA MET A 1 -3.07 25.55 -59.69
C MET A 1 -2.45 25.92 -58.35
N ASP A 2 -3.09 25.60 -57.22
CA ASP A 2 -3.17 24.25 -56.58
C ASP A 2 -1.78 23.80 -56.12
N ALA A 3 -1.49 23.39 -54.87
CA ALA A 3 -2.32 23.12 -53.70
C ALA A 3 -1.42 23.00 -52.43
N LEU A 4 -2.01 23.30 -51.25
CA LEU A 4 -1.99 22.53 -49.98
C LEU A 4 -0.68 21.81 -49.60
N GLY A 5 0.02 22.07 -48.48
CA GLY A 5 -0.46 22.33 -47.12
C GLY A 5 -0.22 21.09 -46.23
N ARG A 6 0.51 21.22 -45.12
CA ARG A 6 0.21 20.49 -43.86
C ARG A 6 1.00 21.04 -42.66
N ASN A 7 0.24 21.65 -41.75
CA ASN A 7 0.54 21.85 -40.34
C ASN A 7 0.18 20.56 -39.59
N GLU A 8 1.09 20.00 -38.80
CA GLU A 8 0.80 19.03 -37.73
C GLU A 8 1.49 19.57 -36.47
N ARG A 9 0.81 20.40 -35.66
CA ARG A 9 0.03 19.99 -34.48
C ARG A 9 0.68 18.84 -33.69
N VAL A 10 1.60 19.20 -32.80
CA VAL A 10 1.98 18.38 -31.65
C VAL A 10 0.75 18.26 -30.75
N GLY A 11 0.15 17.07 -30.78
CA GLY A 11 -1.01 16.72 -29.96
C GLY A 11 -0.64 16.72 -28.49
N VAL A 12 -1.20 17.68 -27.76
CA VAL A 12 -1.32 17.69 -26.30
C VAL A 12 -2.00 16.40 -25.88
N GLY A 13 -1.25 15.54 -25.18
CA GLY A 13 -1.70 14.25 -24.64
C GLY A 13 -2.75 14.44 -23.56
N ARG A 14 -4.00 14.60 -24.01
CA ARG A 14 -5.23 14.63 -23.23
C ARG A 14 -5.58 13.21 -22.73
N GLY A 15 -4.70 12.62 -21.92
CA GLY A 15 -4.83 11.26 -21.38
C GLY A 15 -4.81 11.17 -19.84
N TYR A 16 -4.53 12.27 -19.13
CA TYR A 16 -4.14 12.24 -17.72
C TYR A 16 -5.28 12.16 -16.67
N TRP A 17 -6.55 12.01 -17.06
CA TRP A 17 -7.66 12.34 -16.15
C TRP A 17 -8.70 11.24 -15.87
N LYS A 18 -8.50 9.99 -16.35
CA LYS A 18 -9.58 8.99 -16.28
C LYS A 18 -9.38 7.78 -15.36
N VAL A 19 -8.23 7.62 -14.69
CA VAL A 19 -8.00 6.42 -13.84
C VAL A 19 -8.25 6.68 -12.35
N LEU A 20 -8.36 7.94 -11.91
CA LEU A 20 -8.65 8.28 -10.50
C LEU A 20 -10.13 8.55 -10.19
N ALA A 21 -11.03 8.41 -11.18
CA ALA A 21 -12.47 8.70 -11.01
C ALA A 21 -13.37 7.46 -11.07
N LEU A 22 -12.83 6.23 -10.96
CA LEU A 22 -13.60 5.00 -11.20
C LEU A 22 -13.59 4.02 -10.01
N CYS A 23 -13.88 4.49 -8.80
CA CYS A 23 -14.28 3.62 -7.67
C CYS A 23 -15.49 4.19 -6.91
N LEU A 24 -16.45 4.79 -7.62
CA LEU A 24 -17.73 5.21 -7.05
C LEU A 24 -18.86 4.87 -8.01
N ALA A 25 -19.28 3.60 -8.01
CA ALA A 25 -20.64 3.17 -8.33
C ALA A 25 -20.76 1.68 -8.03
N LEU A 26 -21.59 1.32 -7.05
CA LEU A 26 -22.59 0.24 -7.15
C LEU A 26 -23.34 0.13 -5.82
N THR A 27 -24.40 0.93 -5.71
CA THR A 27 -25.52 0.69 -4.80
C THR A 27 -26.56 -0.19 -5.50
N ALA A 28 -27.02 -1.20 -4.75
CA ALA A 28 -28.33 -1.86 -4.80
C ALA A 28 -28.74 -2.63 -6.07
N CYS A 29 -28.79 -3.96 -5.93
CA CYS A 29 -29.87 -4.78 -6.47
C CYS A 29 -30.28 -5.84 -5.43
N GLN A 30 -31.49 -5.69 -4.89
CA GLN A 30 -32.19 -6.68 -4.08
C GLN A 30 -32.77 -7.79 -4.96
N ALA A 31 -32.67 -9.05 -4.52
CA ALA A 31 -33.66 -10.13 -4.74
C ALA A 31 -33.35 -11.32 -3.78
N PRO A 32 -34.24 -12.30 -3.57
CA PRO A 32 -34.76 -12.63 -2.25
C PRO A 32 -34.20 -13.91 -1.61
N SER A 33 -34.37 -13.95 -0.28
CA SER A 33 -34.35 -15.03 0.70
C SER A 33 -34.21 -16.48 0.21
N SER A 34 -33.29 -17.21 0.83
CA SER A 34 -33.43 -18.65 1.06
C SER A 34 -32.82 -19.05 2.41
N GLN A 35 -33.44 -20.07 2.98
CA GLN A 35 -33.58 -20.32 4.41
C GLN A 35 -32.32 -20.86 5.10
N ALA A 36 -32.34 -20.63 6.41
CA ALA A 36 -31.43 -21.12 7.43
C ALA A 36 -31.18 -22.63 7.36
N SER A 37 -29.96 -23.03 7.72
CA SER A 37 -29.69 -24.32 8.33
C SER A 37 -28.85 -24.08 9.58
N THR A 38 -29.52 -24.30 10.71
CA THR A 38 -28.93 -24.39 12.04
C THR A 38 -28.05 -25.63 12.11
N GLU A 39 -26.75 -25.47 12.35
CA GLU A 39 -25.94 -26.57 12.86
C GLU A 39 -25.12 -26.10 14.07
N THR A 40 -25.40 -26.80 15.17
CA THR A 40 -24.95 -26.60 16.53
C THR A 40 -23.42 -26.70 16.65
N ALA A 41 -22.77 -25.62 17.09
CA ALA A 41 -21.37 -25.64 17.49
C ALA A 41 -21.21 -26.23 18.90
N ALA A 42 -20.39 -27.28 19.02
CA ALA A 42 -19.78 -27.71 20.28
C ALA A 42 -18.29 -27.33 20.27
N PRO A 43 -17.68 -27.00 21.43
CA PRO A 43 -16.35 -26.42 21.48
C PRO A 43 -15.27 -27.52 21.43
N ALA A 44 -14.21 -27.30 20.64
CA ALA A 44 -13.00 -28.13 20.67
C ALA A 44 -11.77 -27.26 20.97
N SER A 45 -11.11 -27.66 22.05
CA SER A 45 -9.95 -27.03 22.67
C SER A 45 -8.67 -27.12 21.85
N ILE A 46 -7.76 -26.22 22.23
CA ILE A 46 -6.40 -25.97 21.73
C ILE A 46 -5.51 -27.22 21.82
N ALA A 47 -4.95 -27.65 20.69
CA ALA A 47 -3.81 -28.57 20.64
C ALA A 47 -2.86 -28.18 19.50
N ALA A 48 -1.59 -28.02 19.85
CA ALA A 48 -0.50 -27.69 18.94
C ALA A 48 -0.31 -28.78 17.87
N ALA A 49 -0.23 -28.37 16.59
CA ALA A 49 0.15 -29.24 15.49
C ALA A 49 1.24 -28.57 14.65
N SER A 50 2.45 -29.13 14.71
CA SER A 50 3.51 -28.90 13.74
C SER A 50 3.03 -29.29 12.34
N PRO A 51 3.32 -28.51 11.27
CA PRO A 51 2.88 -28.88 9.94
C PRO A 51 3.79 -29.98 9.36
N THR A 52 3.23 -31.18 9.24
CA THR A 52 3.76 -32.25 8.37
C THR A 52 3.43 -31.90 6.92
N ALA A 53 4.45 -31.82 6.06
CA ALA A 53 4.32 -31.46 4.65
C ALA A 53 3.56 -32.52 3.83
N PRO A 54 2.70 -32.15 2.86
CA PRO A 54 2.18 -33.07 1.86
C PRO A 54 3.18 -33.19 0.69
N SER A 55 3.69 -34.40 0.48
CA SER A 55 4.48 -34.77 -0.69
C SER A 55 3.56 -34.96 -1.90
N GLY A 56 3.38 -33.91 -2.71
CA GLY A 56 2.81 -33.99 -4.05
C GLY A 56 3.92 -34.02 -5.11
N PRO A 57 3.69 -34.61 -6.31
CA PRO A 57 4.69 -34.70 -7.36
C PRO A 57 5.04 -33.30 -7.89
N ALA A 58 6.34 -33.00 -7.92
CA ALA A 58 6.90 -31.73 -8.35
C ALA A 58 6.58 -31.45 -9.83
N SER A 59 5.86 -30.37 -10.09
CA SER A 59 5.86 -29.70 -11.39
C SER A 59 6.99 -28.68 -11.41
N ALA A 60 7.82 -28.74 -12.43
CA ALA A 60 8.96 -27.85 -12.65
C ALA A 60 8.50 -26.41 -12.96
N ASP A 61 9.37 -25.45 -12.63
CA ASP A 61 9.38 -24.03 -13.01
C ASP A 61 8.64 -22.99 -12.16
N SER A 62 8.64 -23.15 -10.84
CA SER A 62 8.55 -22.00 -9.94
C SER A 62 9.63 -22.08 -8.86
N PRO A 63 10.43 -21.01 -8.62
CA PRO A 63 11.34 -20.99 -7.48
C PRO A 63 10.53 -21.25 -6.21
N HIS A 64 10.88 -22.29 -5.46
CA HIS A 64 10.22 -22.58 -4.20
C HIS A 64 10.71 -21.57 -3.15
N TYR A 65 10.09 -20.40 -3.13
CA TYR A 65 10.40 -19.37 -2.15
C TYR A 65 9.89 -19.76 -0.77
N PRO A 66 10.64 -19.47 0.31
CA PRO A 66 10.23 -19.81 1.67
C PRO A 66 8.91 -19.19 2.14
N ASP A 67 8.59 -17.99 1.67
CA ASP A 67 7.41 -17.23 2.08
C ASP A 67 7.05 -16.17 1.01
N ALA A 68 5.95 -15.44 1.23
CA ALA A 68 5.45 -14.44 0.28
C ALA A 68 6.35 -13.19 0.13
N SER A 69 7.31 -12.95 1.03
CA SER A 69 8.19 -11.76 0.96
C SER A 69 9.13 -11.73 -0.24
N TYR A 70 9.22 -12.84 -0.98
CA TYR A 70 9.99 -12.98 -2.20
C TYR A 70 9.19 -12.69 -3.47
N THR A 71 7.85 -12.68 -3.40
CA THR A 71 6.96 -12.53 -4.56
C THR A 71 5.99 -11.37 -4.43
N GLU A 72 5.81 -10.86 -3.22
CA GLU A 72 4.89 -9.78 -2.91
C GLU A 72 5.59 -8.74 -2.03
N GLY A 73 5.29 -7.47 -2.25
CA GLY A 73 5.80 -6.39 -1.42
C GLY A 73 5.40 -5.02 -1.95
N ARG A 74 5.63 -4.00 -1.12
CA ARG A 74 5.26 -2.63 -1.43
C ARG A 74 6.35 -1.93 -2.26
N LEU A 75 6.20 -1.98 -3.57
CA LEU A 75 7.00 -1.18 -4.51
C LEU A 75 6.27 0.11 -4.87
N ARG A 76 7.02 1.10 -5.32
CA ARG A 76 6.45 2.37 -5.76
C ARG A 76 5.70 2.20 -7.10
N PRO A 77 4.58 2.91 -7.31
CA PRO A 77 3.95 2.99 -8.63
C PRO A 77 4.94 3.39 -9.73
N ALA A 78 5.89 4.30 -9.45
CA ALA A 78 6.96 4.65 -10.38
C ALA A 78 7.72 3.44 -10.93
N TYR A 79 7.98 2.41 -10.11
CA TYR A 79 8.60 1.17 -10.59
C TYR A 79 7.67 0.42 -11.56
N GLY A 80 6.39 0.27 -11.21
CA GLY A 80 5.38 -0.35 -12.08
C GLY A 80 5.27 0.34 -13.45
N TRP A 81 5.23 1.67 -13.48
CA TRP A 81 5.23 2.45 -14.72
C TRP A 81 6.54 2.32 -15.50
N CYS A 82 7.67 2.20 -14.81
CA CYS A 82 8.97 2.08 -15.44
C CYS A 82 9.13 0.75 -16.16
N VAL A 83 8.61 -0.35 -15.59
CA VAL A 83 8.74 -1.70 -16.17
C VAL A 83 7.62 -2.07 -17.14
N ASP A 84 6.51 -1.34 -17.15
CA ASP A 84 5.37 -1.61 -18.03
C ASP A 84 5.78 -1.55 -19.51
N GLY A 85 5.54 -2.64 -20.24
CA GLY A 85 5.89 -2.77 -21.65
C GLY A 85 7.39 -2.68 -21.99
N VAL A 86 8.29 -2.81 -21.01
CA VAL A 86 9.74 -2.75 -21.28
C VAL A 86 10.22 -4.02 -21.97
N GLU A 87 10.78 -3.87 -23.16
CA GLU A 87 11.41 -4.96 -23.93
C GLU A 87 12.95 -4.90 -23.88
N ASP A 88 13.52 -3.80 -23.39
CA ASP A 88 14.98 -3.61 -23.30
C ASP A 88 15.50 -3.98 -21.91
N ALA A 89 16.44 -4.95 -21.87
CA ALA A 89 17.03 -5.43 -20.63
C ALA A 89 17.78 -4.33 -19.85
N GLY A 90 18.41 -3.38 -20.54
CA GLY A 90 19.13 -2.28 -19.91
C GLY A 90 18.19 -1.32 -19.18
N LYS A 91 17.08 -0.95 -19.82
CA LYS A 91 16.02 -0.12 -19.22
C LYS A 91 15.37 -0.83 -18.02
N LEU A 92 15.03 -2.11 -18.16
CA LEU A 92 14.45 -2.89 -17.06
C LEU A 92 15.38 -2.90 -15.83
N GLN A 93 16.68 -3.14 -16.04
CA GLN A 93 17.67 -3.11 -14.97
C GLN A 93 17.85 -1.73 -14.35
N ALA A 94 17.72 -0.65 -15.13
CA ALA A 94 17.76 0.71 -14.61
C ALA A 94 16.55 0.97 -13.69
N CYS A 95 15.34 0.60 -14.10
CA CYS A 95 14.14 0.67 -13.26
C CYS A 95 14.34 -0.11 -11.94
N GLY A 96 14.88 -1.32 -12.03
CA GLY A 96 15.17 -2.15 -10.85
C GLY A 96 16.20 -1.54 -9.91
N LYS A 97 17.28 -0.94 -10.44
CA LYS A 97 18.30 -0.26 -9.62
C LYS A 97 17.75 0.97 -8.90
N ASP A 98 16.95 1.77 -9.59
CA ASP A 98 16.36 2.98 -9.00
C ASP A 98 15.38 2.62 -7.87
N GLU A 99 14.55 1.59 -8.06
CA GLU A 99 13.66 1.10 -7.01
C GLU A 99 14.44 0.44 -5.87
N LEU A 100 15.49 -0.32 -6.16
CA LEU A 100 16.32 -0.95 -5.13
C LEU A 100 16.99 0.10 -4.25
N ALA A 101 17.58 1.14 -4.84
CA ALA A 101 18.21 2.23 -4.10
C ALA A 101 17.21 2.94 -3.17
N TYR A 102 15.97 3.16 -3.64
CA TYR A 102 14.90 3.71 -2.80
C TYR A 102 14.56 2.79 -1.62
N GLN A 103 14.37 1.49 -1.87
CA GLN A 103 14.01 0.53 -0.83
C GLN A 103 15.14 0.31 0.18
N GLU A 104 16.40 0.34 -0.26
CA GLU A 104 17.58 0.26 0.60
C GLU A 104 17.70 1.47 1.51
N ALA A 105 17.45 2.68 1.00
CA ALA A 105 17.40 3.89 1.83
C ALA A 105 16.30 3.82 2.91
N ARG A 106 15.12 3.28 2.55
CA ARG A 106 14.04 3.02 3.53
C ARG A 106 14.47 2.00 4.59
N LEU A 107 15.13 0.93 4.17
CA LEU A 107 15.63 -0.11 5.07
C LEU A 107 16.67 0.45 6.05
N GLU A 108 17.59 1.27 5.58
CA GLU A 108 18.62 1.91 6.41
C GLU A 108 17.99 2.86 7.45
N ALA A 109 17.03 3.69 7.03
CA ALA A 109 16.32 4.57 7.94
C ALA A 109 15.54 3.79 9.01
N ALA A 110 14.83 2.72 8.62
CA ALA A 110 14.10 1.86 9.54
C ALA A 110 15.04 1.10 10.50
N ALA A 111 16.18 0.61 10.01
CA ALA A 111 17.19 -0.05 10.83
C ALA A 111 17.81 0.92 11.85
N SER A 112 18.12 2.15 11.43
CA SER A 112 18.64 3.19 12.31
C SER A 112 17.66 3.51 13.45
N LYS A 113 16.36 3.60 13.13
CA LYS A 113 15.30 3.78 14.13
C LYS A 113 15.17 2.58 15.07
N ALA A 114 15.22 1.36 14.53
CA ALA A 114 15.15 0.14 15.33
C ALA A 114 16.34 -0.02 16.30
N LEU A 115 17.51 0.50 15.93
CA LEU A 115 18.70 0.52 16.78
C LEU A 115 18.64 1.59 17.88
N ALA A 116 17.79 2.62 17.73
CA ALA A 116 17.68 3.70 18.69
C ALA A 116 17.14 3.17 20.03
N GLY A 117 17.89 3.39 21.10
CA GLY A 117 17.51 2.94 22.45
C GLY A 117 17.83 1.48 22.77
N LEU A 118 18.38 0.69 21.83
CA LEU A 118 18.86 -0.66 22.13
C LEU A 118 20.17 -0.63 22.92
N ASP A 119 20.30 -1.53 23.90
CA ASP A 119 21.57 -1.83 24.57
C ASP A 119 22.55 -2.62 23.68
N ALA A 120 23.77 -2.85 24.17
CA ALA A 120 24.82 -3.51 23.40
C ALA A 120 24.49 -4.96 23.01
N ALA A 121 23.80 -5.71 23.87
CA ALA A 121 23.43 -7.09 23.59
C ALA A 121 22.32 -7.14 22.52
N ALA A 122 21.30 -6.29 22.66
CA ALA A 122 20.22 -6.16 21.69
C ALA A 122 20.71 -5.68 20.32
N ARG A 123 21.67 -4.73 20.28
CA ARG A 123 22.31 -4.30 19.02
C ARG A 123 23.04 -5.43 18.32
N THR A 124 23.77 -6.26 19.06
CA THR A 124 24.49 -7.42 18.50
C THR A 124 23.51 -8.44 17.93
N ALA A 125 22.45 -8.75 18.67
CA ALA A 125 21.39 -9.66 18.20
C ALA A 125 20.68 -9.13 16.95
N PHE A 126 20.37 -7.83 16.92
CA PHE A 126 19.81 -7.17 15.75
C PHE A 126 20.73 -7.30 14.53
N GLN A 127 22.01 -7.00 14.67
CA GLN A 127 22.99 -7.11 13.58
C GLN A 127 23.11 -8.54 13.05
N ALA A 128 23.13 -9.54 13.95
CA ALA A 128 23.12 -10.95 13.57
C ALA A 128 21.86 -11.32 12.77
N THR A 129 20.69 -10.82 13.19
CA THR A 129 19.42 -11.04 12.47
C THR A 129 19.44 -10.39 11.08
N GLN A 130 19.97 -9.17 10.96
CA GLN A 130 20.13 -8.51 9.65
C GLN A 130 21.09 -9.28 8.74
N ALA A 131 22.21 -9.77 9.27
CA ALA A 131 23.19 -10.54 8.49
C ALA A 131 22.59 -11.86 7.97
N SER A 132 21.84 -12.59 8.80
CA SER A 132 21.14 -13.80 8.37
C SER A 132 20.12 -13.49 7.27
N TRP A 133 19.29 -12.46 7.46
CA TRP A 133 18.30 -12.06 6.47
C TRP A 133 18.93 -11.66 5.12
N ARG A 134 20.08 -10.96 5.13
CA ARG A 134 20.82 -10.63 3.90
C ARG A 134 21.33 -11.89 3.21
N SER A 135 21.95 -12.79 3.95
CA SER A 135 22.45 -14.08 3.44
C SER A 135 21.34 -14.92 2.80
N ASP A 136 20.17 -14.99 3.43
CA ASP A 136 19.01 -15.68 2.87
C ASP A 136 18.50 -14.99 1.60
N THR A 137 18.42 -13.65 1.61
CA THR A 137 18.01 -12.88 0.42
C THR A 137 18.96 -13.12 -0.75
N ASP A 138 20.29 -13.10 -0.53
CA ASP A 138 21.27 -13.37 -1.58
C ASP A 138 21.22 -14.82 -2.09
N ARG A 139 20.89 -15.77 -1.20
CA ARG A 139 20.76 -17.19 -1.56
C ARG A 139 19.62 -17.44 -2.54
N TYR A 140 18.45 -16.83 -2.29
CA TYR A 140 17.21 -17.07 -3.02
C TYR A 140 17.02 -16.07 -4.18
N CYS A 141 17.38 -14.80 -4.00
CA CYS A 141 17.27 -13.76 -5.03
C CYS A 141 18.62 -13.56 -5.73
N ARG A 142 18.96 -14.53 -6.58
CA ARG A 142 20.20 -14.52 -7.37
C ARG A 142 20.03 -13.69 -8.64
N ASP A 143 21.11 -13.00 -9.01
CA ASP A 143 21.18 -12.34 -10.30
C ASP A 143 21.19 -13.36 -11.44
N VAL A 144 20.55 -13.01 -12.55
CA VAL A 144 20.49 -13.82 -13.78
C VAL A 144 21.15 -13.08 -14.94
N PRO A 145 22.50 -12.96 -14.94
CA PRO A 145 23.21 -12.30 -16.03
C PRO A 145 22.92 -13.07 -17.32
N ASN A 146 22.42 -12.38 -18.34
CA ASN A 146 21.97 -12.93 -19.63
C ASN A 146 20.61 -13.64 -19.64
N GLY A 147 19.77 -13.45 -18.61
CA GLY A 147 18.38 -13.88 -18.65
C GLY A 147 17.55 -13.12 -19.71
N SER A 148 16.41 -13.70 -20.10
CA SER A 148 15.38 -12.95 -20.82
C SER A 148 14.89 -11.76 -19.98
N VAL A 149 14.24 -10.78 -20.61
CA VAL A 149 13.63 -9.63 -19.90
C VAL A 149 12.73 -10.12 -18.75
N GLN A 150 11.91 -11.14 -18.99
CA GLN A 150 11.05 -11.74 -17.97
C GLN A 150 11.86 -12.36 -16.81
N GLN A 151 12.95 -13.08 -17.11
CA GLN A 151 13.80 -13.67 -16.07
C GLN A 151 14.52 -12.59 -15.26
N LEU A 152 15.03 -11.55 -15.92
CA LEU A 152 15.64 -10.39 -15.27
C LEU A 152 14.65 -9.68 -14.35
N GLN A 153 13.40 -9.52 -14.79
CA GLN A 153 12.34 -8.90 -14.00
C GLN A 153 12.01 -9.74 -12.77
N GLY A 154 11.85 -11.05 -12.92
CA GLY A 154 11.61 -11.93 -11.77
C GLY A 154 12.75 -11.92 -10.75
N ALA A 155 14.01 -11.88 -11.22
CA ALA A 155 15.18 -11.84 -10.35
C ALA A 155 15.31 -10.51 -9.59
N GLN A 156 15.09 -9.37 -10.25
CA GLN A 156 15.12 -8.07 -9.57
C GLN A 156 13.95 -7.93 -8.58
N GLU A 157 12.74 -8.32 -8.96
CA GLU A 157 11.55 -8.21 -8.10
C GLU A 157 11.69 -9.03 -6.83
N CYS A 158 12.28 -10.22 -6.90
CA CYS A 158 12.63 -11.01 -5.71
C CYS A 158 13.40 -10.15 -4.68
N ARG A 159 14.48 -9.49 -5.11
CA ARG A 159 15.31 -8.67 -4.22
C ARG A 159 14.55 -7.41 -3.77
N LEU A 160 13.84 -6.74 -4.68
CA LEU A 160 13.05 -5.54 -4.37
C LEU A 160 12.00 -5.82 -3.29
N TYR A 161 11.21 -6.88 -3.43
CA TYR A 161 10.21 -7.27 -2.44
C TYR A 161 10.85 -7.63 -1.10
N ARG A 162 11.98 -8.35 -1.10
CA ARG A 162 12.69 -8.71 0.14
C ARG A 162 13.14 -7.48 0.92
N VAL A 163 13.75 -6.51 0.24
CA VAL A 163 14.20 -5.26 0.86
C VAL A 163 13.01 -4.42 1.34
N ALA A 164 11.97 -4.28 0.52
CA ALA A 164 10.77 -3.52 0.87
C ALA A 164 10.06 -4.10 2.11
N ASN A 165 9.85 -5.42 2.16
CA ASN A 165 9.22 -6.08 3.30
C ASN A 165 10.08 -5.97 4.57
N ARG A 166 11.40 -6.07 4.45
CA ARG A 166 12.28 -5.91 5.62
C ARG A 166 12.22 -4.49 6.16
N ALA A 167 12.21 -3.48 5.30
CA ALA A 167 12.03 -2.09 5.71
C ALA A 167 10.72 -1.89 6.48
N ASP A 168 9.60 -2.42 5.94
CA ASP A 168 8.28 -2.36 6.58
C ASP A 168 8.28 -3.09 7.94
N GLN A 169 8.89 -4.27 8.03
CA GLN A 169 8.99 -5.04 9.26
C GLN A 169 9.75 -4.28 10.36
N LEU A 170 10.90 -3.69 10.02
CA LEU A 170 11.70 -2.93 10.98
C LEU A 170 11.00 -1.65 11.43
N LEU A 171 10.30 -0.99 10.51
CA LEU A 171 9.52 0.19 10.85
C LEU A 171 8.37 -0.17 11.81
N ALA A 172 7.66 -1.27 11.55
CA ALA A 172 6.57 -1.73 12.42
C ALA A 172 7.05 -2.13 13.82
N GLN A 173 8.25 -2.71 13.95
CA GLN A 173 8.83 -3.09 15.25
C GLN A 173 9.31 -1.90 16.08
N SER A 174 9.68 -0.80 15.43
CA SER A 174 10.32 0.36 16.07
C SER A 174 9.42 1.59 16.18
N ALA A 175 8.24 1.57 15.55
CA ALA A 175 7.27 2.64 15.65
C ALA A 175 6.41 2.49 16.92
N PRO A 176 6.06 3.59 17.60
CA PRO A 176 4.88 3.61 18.46
C PRO A 176 3.66 3.06 17.69
N PRO A 177 2.65 2.50 18.40
CA PRO A 177 1.43 2.05 17.74
C PRO A 177 0.89 3.13 16.80
N ASP A 178 0.63 2.78 15.55
CA ASP A 178 0.05 3.70 14.59
C ASP A 178 -1.43 3.93 14.96
N THR A 179 -1.69 5.06 15.62
CA THR A 179 -3.05 5.46 16.03
C THR A 179 -3.82 6.17 14.93
N SER A 180 -3.23 6.40 13.74
CA SER A 180 -3.90 7.14 12.66
C SER A 180 -5.14 6.44 12.08
N TYR A 181 -5.33 5.15 12.40
CA TYR A 181 -6.53 4.38 12.05
C TYR A 181 -7.67 4.55 13.06
N THR A 182 -7.38 4.99 14.29
CA THR A 182 -8.37 5.03 15.39
C THR A 182 -8.53 6.41 16.00
N GLN A 183 -7.67 7.37 15.66
CA GLN A 183 -7.65 8.70 16.23
C GLN A 183 -7.40 9.75 15.16
N ALA A 184 -8.22 10.79 15.16
CA ALA A 184 -8.00 12.04 14.44
C ALA A 184 -8.73 13.18 15.15
N THR A 185 -8.35 14.42 14.82
CA THR A 185 -9.16 15.58 15.21
C THR A 185 -10.31 15.73 14.23
N LEU A 186 -11.51 15.38 14.68
CA LEU A 186 -12.74 15.47 13.88
C LEU A 186 -13.50 16.75 14.19
N ARG A 187 -14.44 17.09 13.31
CA ARG A 187 -15.25 18.29 13.45
C ARG A 187 -16.19 18.20 14.66
N PRO A 188 -16.43 19.29 15.41
CA PRO A 188 -17.44 19.33 16.46
C PRO A 188 -18.84 18.95 15.95
N GLU A 189 -19.17 19.26 14.69
CA GLU A 189 -20.42 18.87 14.03
C GLU A 189 -20.60 17.35 13.97
N TYR A 190 -19.52 16.61 13.71
CA TYR A 190 -19.55 15.14 13.70
C TYR A 190 -19.83 14.59 15.10
N THR A 191 -19.16 15.12 16.13
CA THR A 191 -19.43 14.72 17.52
C THR A 191 -20.90 14.96 17.91
N ARG A 192 -21.48 16.10 17.51
CA ARG A 192 -22.90 16.39 17.75
C ARG A 192 -23.82 15.41 16.99
N CYS A 193 -23.51 15.14 15.73
CA CYS A 193 -24.28 14.20 14.91
C CYS A 193 -24.33 12.80 15.53
N VAL A 194 -23.18 12.27 15.94
CA VAL A 194 -23.08 10.95 16.60
C VAL A 194 -23.86 10.90 17.92
N GLN A 195 -23.82 11.98 18.71
CA GLN A 195 -24.61 12.09 19.94
C GLN A 195 -26.12 12.09 19.66
N ASP A 196 -26.55 12.82 18.64
CA ASP A 196 -27.95 12.91 18.23
C ASP A 196 -28.47 11.61 17.60
N ALA A 197 -27.59 10.82 16.98
CA ALA A 197 -27.93 9.54 16.38
C ALA A 197 -28.41 8.48 17.40
N ARG A 198 -28.04 8.62 18.68
CA ARG A 198 -28.47 7.74 19.79
C ARG A 198 -28.28 6.24 19.51
N GLY A 199 -27.25 5.88 18.76
CA GLY A 199 -26.95 4.49 18.42
C GLY A 199 -27.84 3.89 17.32
N MET A 200 -28.57 4.70 16.56
CA MET A 200 -29.27 4.23 15.37
C MET A 200 -28.30 4.15 14.19
N ASP A 201 -28.09 2.94 13.68
CA ASP A 201 -27.08 2.65 12.65
C ASP A 201 -27.20 3.53 11.41
N ASP A 202 -28.41 3.70 10.85
CA ASP A 202 -28.64 4.53 9.65
C ASP A 202 -28.23 6.01 9.88
N GLN A 203 -28.40 6.52 11.10
CA GLN A 203 -28.02 7.89 11.43
C GLN A 203 -26.52 8.00 11.66
N LEU A 204 -25.89 7.00 12.28
CA LEU A 204 -24.44 6.94 12.41
C LEU A 204 -23.77 6.88 11.05
N GLU A 205 -24.27 6.04 10.13
CA GLU A 205 -23.74 5.96 8.76
C GLU A 205 -23.84 7.31 8.03
N ALA A 206 -24.92 8.06 8.22
CA ALA A 206 -25.08 9.39 7.65
C ALA A 206 -24.07 10.40 8.23
N CYS A 207 -23.83 10.36 9.55
CA CYS A 207 -22.80 11.16 10.21
C CYS A 207 -21.40 10.86 9.66
N ASP A 208 -21.05 9.58 9.58
CA ASP A 208 -19.76 9.10 9.10
C ASP A 208 -19.52 9.49 7.64
N THR A 209 -20.54 9.31 6.80
CA THR A 209 -20.48 9.67 5.38
C THR A 209 -20.22 11.17 5.19
N ALA A 210 -20.89 12.02 5.96
CA ALA A 210 -20.72 13.47 5.89
C ALA A 210 -19.33 13.92 6.38
N GLU A 211 -18.78 13.25 7.40
CA GLU A 211 -17.43 13.54 7.90
C GLU A 211 -16.34 13.07 6.93
N LEU A 212 -16.48 11.86 6.40
CA LEU A 212 -15.56 11.33 5.41
C LEU A 212 -15.56 12.19 4.14
N ALA A 213 -16.73 12.62 3.66
CA ALA A 213 -16.85 13.49 2.49
C ALA A 213 -16.12 14.82 2.70
N HIS A 214 -16.20 15.41 3.90
CA HIS A 214 -15.49 16.63 4.22
C HIS A 214 -13.96 16.45 4.16
N HIS A 215 -13.43 15.42 4.82
CA HIS A 215 -11.99 15.18 4.83
C HIS A 215 -11.45 14.74 3.46
N LYS A 216 -12.25 14.03 2.65
CA LYS A 216 -11.95 13.77 1.24
C LYS A 216 -11.76 15.05 0.46
N ALA A 217 -12.71 15.99 0.55
CA ALA A 217 -12.60 17.27 -0.15
C ALA A 217 -11.37 18.08 0.29
N LEU A 218 -11.05 18.09 1.59
CA LEU A 218 -9.83 18.74 2.09
C LEU A 218 -8.57 18.10 1.52
N LEU A 219 -8.50 16.77 1.57
CA LEU A 219 -7.38 15.99 1.04
C LEU A 219 -7.18 16.26 -0.45
N GLU A 220 -8.24 16.18 -1.25
CA GLU A 220 -8.23 16.44 -2.70
C GLU A 220 -7.70 17.85 -3.00
N ALA A 221 -8.13 18.86 -2.25
CA ALA A 221 -7.61 20.22 -2.39
C ALA A 221 -6.11 20.31 -2.07
N GLN A 222 -5.61 19.59 -1.04
CA GLN A 222 -4.18 19.59 -0.72
C GLN A 222 -3.36 18.83 -1.78
N VAL A 223 -3.88 17.70 -2.27
CA VAL A 223 -3.25 16.92 -3.35
C VAL A 223 -3.16 17.76 -4.62
N ALA A 224 -4.24 18.46 -5.01
CA ALA A 224 -4.24 19.35 -6.16
C ALA A 224 -3.17 20.45 -6.02
N ARG A 225 -3.08 21.11 -4.86
CA ARG A 225 -2.03 22.11 -4.61
C ARG A 225 -0.62 21.53 -4.78
N LEU A 226 -0.36 20.35 -4.23
CA LEU A 226 0.96 19.71 -4.34
C LEU A 226 1.25 19.27 -5.77
N MET A 227 0.22 18.88 -6.52
CA MET A 227 0.30 18.56 -7.96
C MET A 227 0.56 19.78 -8.84
N ASP A 228 0.14 20.98 -8.44
CA ASP A 228 0.45 22.22 -9.16
C ASP A 228 1.89 22.69 -8.92
N GLY A 229 2.63 22.04 -8.02
CA GLY A 229 4.05 22.27 -7.79
C GLY A 229 4.92 21.83 -8.98
N PRO A 230 6.18 22.33 -9.04
CA PRO A 230 7.10 22.01 -10.13
C PRO A 230 7.36 20.51 -10.21
N ASP A 231 7.47 19.99 -11.43
CA ASP A 231 7.87 18.61 -11.65
C ASP A 231 9.33 18.40 -11.24
N GLY A 232 9.61 17.23 -10.67
CA GLY A 232 10.93 16.85 -10.22
C GLY A 232 10.91 15.69 -9.23
N PRO A 233 12.09 15.18 -8.84
CA PRO A 233 12.21 13.97 -8.04
C PRO A 233 11.45 14.00 -6.72
N ALA A 234 11.33 15.18 -6.09
CA ALA A 234 10.57 15.36 -4.86
C ALA A 234 9.07 15.13 -5.04
N LYS A 235 8.50 15.56 -6.18
CA LYS A 235 7.10 15.37 -6.53
C LYS A 235 6.81 13.92 -6.88
N ASP A 236 7.70 13.28 -7.64
CA ASP A 236 7.58 11.86 -7.99
C ASP A 236 7.57 10.99 -6.73
N ARG A 237 8.52 11.23 -5.82
CA ARG A 237 8.57 10.55 -4.52
C ARG A 237 7.29 10.78 -3.71
N TRP A 238 6.79 12.00 -3.66
CA TRP A 238 5.55 12.29 -2.94
C TRP A 238 4.33 11.61 -3.58
N MET A 239 4.26 11.52 -4.90
CA MET A 239 3.21 10.79 -5.61
C MET A 239 3.23 9.30 -5.28
N ASP A 240 4.43 8.70 -5.23
CA ASP A 240 4.60 7.33 -4.79
C ASP A 240 4.17 7.13 -3.33
N GLU A 241 4.51 8.06 -2.43
CA GLU A 241 4.04 8.04 -1.03
C GLU A 241 2.52 8.16 -0.94
N GLN A 242 1.90 9.04 -1.72
CA GLN A 242 0.46 9.24 -1.73
C GLN A 242 -0.29 7.99 -2.22
N ALA A 243 0.21 7.33 -3.27
CA ALA A 243 -0.35 6.08 -3.75
C ALA A 243 -0.21 4.93 -2.74
N ASN A 244 0.97 4.83 -2.10
CA ASN A 244 1.19 3.84 -1.04
C ASN A 244 0.29 4.07 0.17
N TRP A 245 0.08 5.32 0.56
CA TRP A 245 -0.86 5.68 1.62
C TRP A 245 -2.29 5.25 1.27
N ALA A 246 -2.72 5.46 0.02
CA ALA A 246 -4.06 5.08 -0.44
C ALA A 246 -4.25 3.55 -0.40
N ALA A 247 -3.30 2.80 -0.95
CA ALA A 247 -3.35 1.33 -0.96
C ALA A 247 -3.32 0.73 0.47
N ASP A 248 -2.49 1.26 1.35
CA ASP A 248 -2.43 0.84 2.76
C ASP A 248 -3.74 1.15 3.50
N THR A 249 -4.33 2.32 3.26
CA THR A 249 -5.60 2.72 3.86
C THR A 249 -6.75 1.82 3.40
N GLU A 250 -6.82 1.51 2.09
CA GLU A 250 -7.85 0.59 1.58
C GLU A 250 -7.72 -0.80 2.20
N LYS A 251 -6.49 -1.34 2.24
CA LYS A 251 -6.23 -2.67 2.80
C LYS A 251 -6.58 -2.74 4.29
N ARG A 252 -6.24 -1.73 5.08
CA ARG A 252 -6.40 -1.76 6.56
C ARG A 252 -7.78 -1.32 7.02
N CYS A 253 -8.45 -0.48 6.27
CA CYS A 253 -9.82 -0.03 6.56
C CYS A 253 -10.86 -0.74 5.68
N ALA A 254 -10.57 -1.95 5.22
CA ALA A 254 -11.54 -2.82 4.57
C ALA A 254 -12.49 -3.40 5.65
N PRO A 255 -13.81 -3.47 5.39
CA PRO A 255 -14.75 -4.08 6.31
C PRO A 255 -14.45 -5.58 6.46
N ALA A 256 -14.56 -6.10 7.68
CA ALA A 256 -14.34 -7.53 7.95
C ALA A 256 -15.49 -8.42 7.48
N SER A 257 -16.70 -7.85 7.29
CA SER A 257 -17.88 -8.49 6.70
C SER A 257 -18.91 -7.42 6.32
N ASP A 258 -19.98 -7.83 5.63
CA ASP A 258 -21.06 -6.94 5.19
C ASP A 258 -22.08 -6.60 6.32
N HIS A 259 -21.78 -6.98 7.57
CA HIS A 259 -22.58 -6.58 8.71
C HIS A 259 -22.37 -5.10 9.04
N VAL A 260 -23.42 -4.45 9.56
CA VAL A 260 -23.44 -3.01 9.83
C VAL A 260 -22.30 -2.57 10.76
N GLY A 261 -22.05 -3.29 11.86
CA GLY A 261 -20.96 -2.96 12.79
C GLY A 261 -19.57 -2.88 12.10
N PRO A 262 -19.09 -3.95 11.45
CA PRO A 262 -17.84 -3.92 10.69
C PRO A 262 -17.78 -2.85 9.58
N MET A 263 -18.91 -2.51 8.96
CA MET A 263 -18.99 -1.41 8.00
C MET A 263 -18.77 -0.04 8.66
N LEU A 264 -19.36 0.20 9.84
CA LEU A 264 -19.14 1.40 10.64
C LEU A 264 -17.68 1.48 11.15
N ASP A 265 -17.10 0.36 11.59
CA ASP A 265 -15.68 0.31 12.00
C ASP A 265 -14.75 0.68 10.83
N ALA A 266 -15.03 0.17 9.63
CA ALA A 266 -14.29 0.52 8.42
C ALA A 266 -14.47 2.00 8.03
N GLN A 267 -15.68 2.57 8.15
CA GLN A 267 -15.92 3.99 7.94
C GLN A 267 -15.13 4.86 8.93
N SER A 268 -15.21 4.56 10.22
CA SER A 268 -14.46 5.25 11.27
C SER A 268 -12.95 5.22 11.01
N CYS A 269 -12.42 4.05 10.61
CA CYS A 269 -11.03 3.91 10.18
C CYS A 269 -10.67 4.86 9.01
N ARG A 270 -11.52 4.91 7.98
CA ARG A 270 -11.31 5.80 6.82
C ARG A 270 -11.39 7.27 7.22
N ILE A 271 -12.35 7.67 8.05
CA ILE A 271 -12.48 9.05 8.54
C ILE A 271 -11.17 9.50 9.21
N ASN A 272 -10.65 8.70 10.14
CA ASN A 272 -9.40 9.02 10.84
C ASN A 272 -8.22 9.17 9.86
N ARG A 273 -8.10 8.24 8.91
CA ARG A 273 -7.02 8.25 7.91
C ARG A 273 -7.05 9.47 7.01
N TYR A 274 -8.24 9.83 6.52
CA TYR A 274 -8.40 11.01 5.66
C TYR A 274 -8.22 12.31 6.43
N ALA A 275 -8.75 12.41 7.65
CA ALA A 275 -8.60 13.58 8.51
C ALA A 275 -7.11 13.89 8.81
N ASN A 276 -6.37 12.88 9.25
CA ASN A 276 -4.94 13.03 9.55
C ASN A 276 -4.12 13.37 8.31
N ARG A 277 -4.36 12.67 7.18
CA ARG A 277 -3.62 12.93 5.93
C ARG A 277 -3.89 14.32 5.39
N ALA A 278 -5.13 14.82 5.46
CA ALA A 278 -5.45 16.18 5.04
C ALA A 278 -4.66 17.23 5.84
N VAL A 279 -4.51 17.05 7.17
CA VAL A 279 -3.71 17.93 8.03
C VAL A 279 -2.21 17.84 7.70
N GLU A 280 -1.68 16.63 7.52
CA GLU A 280 -0.29 16.42 7.09
C GLU A 280 -0.01 17.18 5.79
N LEU A 281 -0.82 16.93 4.75
CA LEU A 281 -0.63 17.54 3.44
C LEU A 281 -0.82 19.05 3.46
N HIS A 282 -1.64 19.59 4.37
CA HIS A 282 -1.81 21.04 4.53
C HIS A 282 -0.51 21.76 4.83
N THR A 283 0.35 21.16 5.65
CA THR A 283 1.64 21.75 6.04
C THR A 283 2.80 21.35 5.12
N ARG A 284 2.56 20.41 4.21
CA ARG A 284 3.61 19.84 3.36
C ARG A 284 4.01 20.78 2.23
N VAL A 285 5.31 20.91 2.02
CA VAL A 285 5.92 21.64 0.91
C VAL A 285 6.90 20.70 0.21
N LEU A 286 6.82 20.63 -1.12
CA LEU A 286 7.77 19.86 -1.93
C LEU A 286 8.95 20.78 -2.26
N THR A 287 10.09 20.55 -1.60
CA THR A 287 11.32 21.25 -1.93
C THR A 287 11.97 20.62 -3.17
N PRO A 288 12.52 21.42 -4.10
CA PRO A 288 13.26 20.93 -5.26
C PRO A 288 14.39 19.96 -4.93
#